data_AF-A0AA91SQ34-F1
#
_entry.id   AF-A0AA91SQ34-F1
#
_cell.length_a   1.000
_cell.length_b   1.000
_cell.length_c   1.000
_cell.angle_alpha   90.00
_cell.angle_beta   90.00
_cell.angle_gamma   90.00
#
_symmetry.space_group_name_H-M   'P 1'
#
loop_
_entity.id
_entity.type
_entity.pdbx_description
1 polymer ?
#
loop_
_entity_poly.entity_id
_entity_poly.type
_entity_poly.pdbx_seq_one_letter_code
_entity_poly.pdbx_strand_id
1 'polypeptide(L)'
;MAPMKAQSPLGLVVSWPPLAVVFLVDVGIMTLVSNWPTQWRRDIAWWTGVGIAALVAILVLVTFRRVRLGVLIGTWLRNFFTKVEPALAVGRDAATDHRRRYGHATVGVRHHDGAVVAVVAVAAPVLAPNGRHSQPEAAMAELPIQAVAASLSQFDVHLDGIDVIALATADATPTERQPSAWLVLRMTPTANVGGVIVRDSVASTMAAVAERVADDLGRRRFDAWPLTADELSDLDDAVLGGVSDDASPRLRFLKRRDGDGEVTGYATSFWLSPNDITADTLADLWDVDADLTVIGLRLLARHNQIEVCAWVRFHTAERLDKSVFKGLNRLAGRQLLAVAEIMPVPARQPRLVLPARALQDDDPAALPLPEPVLDTAEAGP
;
A
#
# COMPACT_ATOMS: atom_id res chain seq x y z
N MET A 1 -21.07 -1.25 9.31
CA MET A 1 -20.98 -1.23 7.83
C MET A 1 -22.10 -0.44 7.13
N ALA A 2 -21.86 0.85 6.90
CA ALA A 2 -22.65 1.64 5.94
C ALA A 2 -22.54 1.03 4.52
N PRO A 3 -23.53 1.21 3.62
CA PRO A 3 -23.49 0.62 2.29
C PRO A 3 -22.40 1.27 1.41
N MET A 4 -21.21 0.68 1.39
CA MET A 4 -20.11 1.07 0.51
C MET A 4 -20.44 0.72 -0.95
N LYS A 5 -20.26 1.68 -1.86
CA LYS A 5 -20.54 1.47 -3.29
C LYS A 5 -19.28 0.98 -4.00
N ALA A 6 -19.20 -0.35 -4.18
CA ALA A 6 -18.20 -0.93 -5.07
C ALA A 6 -18.36 -0.38 -6.49
N GLN A 7 -17.25 0.01 -7.13
CA GLN A 7 -17.29 0.47 -8.52
C GLN A 7 -17.78 -0.66 -9.45
N SER A 8 -18.61 -0.30 -10.44
CA SER A 8 -19.12 -1.25 -11.44
C SER A 8 -17.97 -2.06 -12.06
N PRO A 9 -18.09 -3.40 -12.14
CA PRO A 9 -17.00 -4.26 -12.56
C PRO A 9 -16.72 -4.22 -14.06
N LEU A 10 -17.65 -3.72 -14.88
CA LEU A 10 -17.52 -3.71 -16.34
C LEU A 10 -17.63 -2.29 -16.87
N GLY A 11 -16.71 -1.95 -17.77
CA GLY A 11 -16.71 -0.70 -18.52
C GLY A 11 -16.22 -0.93 -19.95
N LEU A 12 -16.52 0.00 -20.84
CA LEU A 12 -16.06 -0.04 -22.22
C LEU A 12 -15.25 1.22 -22.49
N VAL A 13 -14.02 1.06 -22.99
CA VAL A 13 -13.18 2.20 -23.37
C VAL A 13 -13.37 2.44 -24.85
N VAL A 14 -14.44 3.17 -25.18
CA VAL A 14 -14.69 3.66 -26.54
C VAL A 14 -13.95 4.99 -26.68
N SER A 15 -12.69 4.92 -27.07
CA SER A 15 -11.95 6.12 -27.50
C SER A 15 -11.37 5.87 -28.88
N TRP A 16 -11.17 6.94 -29.63
CA TRP A 16 -10.68 6.87 -31.02
C TRP A 16 -9.36 6.09 -31.17
N PRO A 17 -8.35 6.27 -30.30
CA PRO A 17 -7.08 5.55 -30.42
C PRO A 17 -7.20 4.02 -30.33
N PRO A 18 -7.82 3.42 -29.29
CA PRO A 18 -7.99 1.96 -29.24
C PRO A 18 -8.90 1.42 -30.35
N LEU A 19 -9.91 2.18 -30.80
CA LEU A 19 -10.71 1.79 -31.97
C LEU A 19 -9.88 1.71 -33.25
N ALA A 20 -9.02 2.71 -33.50
CA ALA A 20 -8.14 2.71 -34.66
C ALA A 20 -7.13 1.55 -34.62
N VAL A 21 -6.58 1.24 -33.44
CA VAL A 21 -5.69 0.10 -33.26
C VAL A 21 -6.40 -1.22 -33.55
N VAL A 22 -7.60 -1.44 -33.01
CA VAL A 22 -8.39 -2.66 -33.28
C VAL A 22 -8.68 -2.77 -34.78
N PHE A 23 -9.13 -1.69 -35.41
CA PHE A 23 -9.41 -1.68 -36.84
C PHE A 23 -8.18 -2.06 -37.69
N LEU A 24 -7.01 -1.46 -37.43
CA LEU A 24 -5.79 -1.76 -38.16
C LEU A 24 -5.32 -3.20 -37.95
N VAL A 25 -5.42 -3.72 -36.73
CA VAL A 25 -5.04 -5.10 -36.41
C VAL A 25 -6.00 -6.10 -37.06
N ASP A 26 -7.30 -5.85 -37.01
CA ASP A 26 -8.30 -6.72 -37.64
C ASP A 26 -8.15 -6.75 -39.16
N VAL A 27 -7.90 -5.61 -39.80
CA VAL A 27 -7.59 -5.53 -41.24
C VAL A 27 -6.30 -6.30 -41.57
N GLY A 28 -5.28 -6.20 -40.73
CA GLY A 28 -4.03 -6.96 -40.86
C GLY A 28 -4.24 -8.47 -40.73
N ILE A 29 -5.05 -8.91 -39.77
CA ILE A 29 -5.42 -10.32 -39.59
C ILE A 29 -6.19 -10.83 -40.80
N MET A 30 -7.17 -10.07 -41.30
CA MET A 30 -7.98 -10.47 -42.46
C MET A 30 -7.16 -10.55 -43.74
N THR A 31 -6.21 -9.63 -43.95
CA THR A 31 -5.29 -9.69 -45.10
C THR A 31 -4.34 -10.88 -45.02
N LEU A 32 -3.82 -11.20 -43.82
CA LEU A 32 -2.98 -12.38 -43.61
C LEU A 32 -3.74 -13.69 -43.88
N VAL A 33 -4.97 -13.79 -43.39
CA VAL A 33 -5.85 -14.97 -43.60
C VAL A 33 -6.27 -15.11 -45.05
N SER A 34 -6.49 -13.99 -45.75
CA SER A 34 -6.82 -13.99 -47.19
C SER A 34 -5.67 -14.54 -48.06
N ASN A 35 -4.42 -14.31 -47.64
CA ASN A 35 -3.21 -14.75 -48.33
C ASN A 35 -2.70 -16.14 -47.87
N TRP A 36 -3.45 -16.88 -47.07
CA TRP A 36 -2.99 -18.17 -46.55
C TRP A 36 -2.91 -19.24 -47.65
N PRO A 37 -1.84 -20.05 -47.71
CA PRO A 37 -1.67 -21.08 -48.74
C PRO A 37 -2.87 -22.05 -48.80
N THR A 38 -3.32 -22.32 -50.03
CA THR A 38 -4.53 -23.09 -50.40
C THR A 38 -4.54 -24.56 -49.97
N GLN A 39 -3.52 -25.02 -49.26
CA GLN A 39 -3.36 -26.40 -48.81
C GLN A 39 -4.18 -26.72 -47.54
N TRP A 40 -4.66 -25.69 -46.83
CA TRP A 40 -5.52 -25.83 -45.66
C TRP A 40 -7.00 -25.61 -46.01
N ARG A 41 -7.93 -26.20 -45.22
CA ARG A 41 -9.37 -25.97 -45.39
C ARG A 41 -9.69 -24.48 -45.20
N ARG A 42 -9.98 -23.81 -46.32
CA ARG A 42 -10.21 -22.35 -46.40
C ARG A 42 -11.25 -21.84 -45.41
N ASP A 43 -12.29 -22.66 -45.17
CA ASP A 43 -13.35 -22.34 -44.20
C ASP A 43 -12.83 -22.26 -42.77
N ILE A 44 -11.96 -23.19 -42.37
CA ILE A 44 -11.37 -23.20 -41.02
C ILE A 44 -10.46 -21.98 -40.85
N ALA A 45 -9.60 -21.70 -41.83
CA ALA A 45 -8.69 -20.54 -41.79
C ALA A 45 -9.47 -19.22 -41.66
N TRP A 46 -10.54 -19.05 -42.44
CA TRP A 46 -11.42 -17.88 -42.36
C TRP A 46 -12.04 -17.71 -40.97
N TRP A 47 -12.68 -18.75 -40.43
CA TRP A 47 -13.31 -18.69 -39.11
C TRP A 47 -12.29 -18.50 -37.98
N THR A 48 -11.08 -19.05 -38.10
CA THR A 48 -10.01 -18.75 -37.14
C THR A 48 -9.58 -17.29 -37.20
N GLY A 49 -9.51 -16.68 -38.40
CA GLY A 49 -9.23 -15.26 -38.55
C GLY A 49 -10.27 -14.36 -37.88
N VAL A 50 -11.55 -14.65 -38.13
CA VAL A 50 -12.67 -13.93 -37.49
C VAL A 50 -12.65 -14.11 -35.97
N GLY A 51 -12.38 -15.32 -35.48
CA GLY A 51 -12.25 -15.60 -34.06
C GLY A 51 -11.12 -14.82 -33.40
N ILE A 52 -9.95 -14.73 -34.04
CA ILE A 52 -8.80 -13.98 -33.52
C ILE A 52 -9.08 -12.48 -33.53
N ALA A 53 -9.66 -11.94 -34.61
CA ALA A 53 -10.04 -10.52 -34.69
C ALA A 53 -11.03 -10.14 -33.57
N ALA A 54 -12.10 -10.94 -33.40
CA ALA A 54 -13.06 -10.74 -32.32
C ALA A 54 -12.40 -10.80 -30.93
N LEU A 55 -11.47 -11.74 -30.71
CA LEU A 55 -10.73 -11.86 -29.47
C LEU A 55 -9.85 -10.62 -29.20
N VAL A 56 -9.15 -10.11 -30.21
CA VAL A 56 -8.34 -8.89 -30.10
C VAL A 56 -9.21 -7.68 -29.76
N ALA A 57 -10.34 -7.51 -30.46
CA ALA A 57 -11.29 -6.44 -30.17
C ALA A 57 -11.77 -6.49 -28.70
N ILE A 58 -12.12 -7.69 -28.21
CA ILE A 58 -12.50 -7.89 -26.80
C ILE A 58 -11.36 -7.51 -25.86
N LEU A 59 -10.14 -7.96 -26.13
CA LEU A 59 -8.97 -7.71 -25.27
C LEU A 59 -8.60 -6.23 -25.16
N VAL A 60 -8.83 -5.45 -26.22
CA VAL A 60 -8.48 -4.02 -26.29
C VAL A 60 -9.60 -3.13 -25.74
N LEU A 61 -10.87 -3.43 -26.06
CA LEU A 61 -12.01 -2.54 -25.78
C LEU A 61 -12.69 -2.83 -24.45
N VAL A 62 -12.72 -4.09 -24.02
CA VAL A 62 -13.38 -4.47 -22.76
C VAL A 62 -12.49 -4.15 -21.59
N THR A 63 -13.02 -3.38 -20.64
CA THR A 63 -12.38 -3.14 -19.36
C THR A 63 -13.12 -3.83 -18.23
N PHE A 64 -12.35 -4.47 -17.36
CA PHE A 64 -12.84 -5.01 -16.10
C PHE A 64 -12.26 -4.16 -14.98
N ARG A 65 -13.12 -3.49 -14.20
CA ARG A 65 -12.75 -2.55 -13.12
C ARG A 65 -11.71 -1.49 -13.57
N ARG A 66 -11.96 -0.83 -14.71
CA ARG A 66 -11.08 0.18 -15.34
C ARG A 66 -9.71 -0.32 -15.82
N VAL A 67 -9.48 -1.63 -15.85
CA VAL A 67 -8.28 -2.24 -16.44
C VAL A 67 -8.67 -2.98 -17.71
N ARG A 68 -7.93 -2.77 -18.81
CA ARG A 68 -8.17 -3.48 -20.09
C ARG A 68 -7.95 -4.99 -19.92
N LEU A 69 -8.80 -5.81 -20.53
CA LEU A 69 -8.73 -7.26 -20.38
C LEU A 69 -7.37 -7.82 -20.84
N GLY A 70 -6.80 -7.27 -21.91
CA GLY A 70 -5.45 -7.63 -22.37
C GLY A 70 -4.36 -7.34 -21.33
N VAL A 71 -4.49 -6.26 -20.56
CA VAL A 71 -3.57 -5.96 -19.45
C VAL A 71 -3.73 -6.98 -18.33
N LEU A 72 -4.96 -7.39 -18.01
CA LEU A 72 -5.18 -8.43 -16.99
C LEU A 72 -4.56 -9.77 -17.38
N ILE A 73 -4.74 -10.21 -18.64
CA ILE A 73 -4.13 -11.45 -19.13
C ILE A 73 -2.60 -11.33 -19.19
N GLY A 74 -2.07 -10.23 -19.71
CA GLY A 74 -0.63 -9.98 -19.72
C GLY A 74 -0.03 -9.94 -18.32
N THR A 75 -0.72 -9.32 -17.36
CA THR A 75 -0.30 -9.30 -15.95
C THR A 75 -0.38 -10.68 -15.33
N TRP A 76 -1.43 -11.45 -15.61
CA TRP A 76 -1.56 -12.84 -15.16
C TRP A 76 -0.42 -13.72 -15.68
N LEU A 77 -0.12 -13.62 -16.98
CA LEU A 77 0.97 -14.35 -17.61
C LEU A 77 2.32 -13.93 -17.02
N ARG A 78 2.55 -12.61 -16.87
CA ARG A 78 3.76 -12.08 -16.24
C ARG A 78 3.92 -12.59 -14.82
N ASN A 79 2.87 -12.53 -14.00
CA ASN A 79 2.90 -13.00 -12.61
C ASN A 79 3.25 -14.49 -12.50
N PHE A 80 2.92 -15.29 -13.51
CA PHE A 80 3.34 -16.69 -13.56
C PHE A 80 4.87 -16.85 -13.67
N PHE A 81 5.54 -15.87 -14.29
CA PHE A 81 7.00 -15.86 -14.49
C PHE A 81 7.75 -14.90 -13.56
N THR A 82 7.04 -14.07 -12.77
CA THR A 82 7.67 -13.13 -11.83
C THR A 82 8.25 -13.90 -10.65
N LYS A 83 9.56 -13.77 -10.44
CA LYS A 83 10.21 -14.19 -9.19
C LYS A 83 9.88 -13.19 -8.09
N VAL A 84 9.47 -13.68 -6.92
CA VAL A 84 9.03 -12.84 -5.80
C VAL A 84 10.19 -12.18 -5.09
N GLU A 85 11.24 -12.94 -4.80
CA GLU A 85 12.48 -12.48 -4.14
C GLU A 85 13.03 -11.16 -4.72
N PRO A 86 13.35 -11.05 -6.02
CA PRO A 86 13.89 -9.80 -6.54
C PRO A 86 12.88 -8.65 -6.44
N ALA A 87 11.57 -8.93 -6.49
CA ALA A 87 10.56 -7.88 -6.40
C ALA A 87 10.42 -7.30 -4.98
N LEU A 88 10.64 -8.11 -3.95
CA LEU A 88 10.62 -7.70 -2.55
C LEU A 88 11.97 -7.14 -2.08
N ALA A 89 13.08 -7.63 -2.63
CA ALA A 89 14.42 -7.17 -2.28
C ALA A 89 14.75 -5.76 -2.81
N VAL A 90 14.11 -5.30 -3.90
CA VAL A 90 14.42 -3.97 -4.49
C VAL A 90 14.19 -2.84 -3.49
N GLY A 91 15.28 -2.21 -3.06
CA GLY A 91 15.29 -1.07 -2.16
C GLY A 91 15.28 -1.42 -0.68
N ARG A 92 15.35 -2.71 -0.32
CA ARG A 92 15.53 -3.20 1.06
C ARG A 92 17.02 -3.30 1.41
N ASP A 93 17.81 -2.31 0.99
CA ASP A 93 19.22 -2.21 1.37
C ASP A 93 19.33 -2.01 2.89
N ALA A 94 20.45 -2.43 3.49
CA ALA A 94 20.69 -2.27 4.91
C ALA A 94 20.56 -0.79 5.31
N ALA A 95 19.74 -0.52 6.32
CA ALA A 95 19.63 0.81 6.88
C ALA A 95 20.90 1.15 7.65
N THR A 96 21.22 2.44 7.72
CA THR A 96 22.37 2.94 8.50
C THR A 96 21.87 3.86 9.59
N ASP A 97 22.30 3.61 10.81
CA ASP A 97 22.01 4.48 11.93
C ASP A 97 22.74 5.82 11.79
N HIS A 98 21.97 6.89 11.96
CA HIS A 98 22.47 8.23 11.93
C HIS A 98 22.04 8.99 13.17
N ARG A 99 23.03 9.46 13.94
CA ARG A 99 22.81 10.33 15.09
C ARG A 99 23.34 11.72 14.79
N ARG A 100 22.47 12.72 14.85
CA ARG A 100 22.86 14.11 14.63
C ARG A 100 23.65 14.63 15.82
N ARG A 101 24.58 15.56 15.56
CA ARG A 101 25.39 16.21 16.61
C ARG A 101 24.56 16.88 17.72
N TYR A 102 23.41 17.45 17.33
CA TYR A 102 22.44 18.07 18.23
C TYR A 102 21.08 17.34 18.20
N GLY A 103 21.07 16.10 17.71
CA GLY A 103 19.87 15.26 17.73
C GLY A 103 19.74 14.55 19.06
N HIS A 104 18.51 14.19 19.39
CA HIS A 104 18.18 13.49 20.63
C HIS A 104 17.97 11.99 20.40
N ALA A 105 17.80 11.56 19.14
CA ALA A 105 17.60 10.17 18.78
C ALA A 105 18.60 9.67 17.73
N THR A 106 18.81 8.36 17.71
CA THR A 106 19.42 7.67 16.58
C THR A 106 18.32 7.35 15.58
N VAL A 107 18.53 7.68 14.31
CA VAL A 107 17.55 7.43 13.25
C VAL A 107 18.16 6.52 12.21
N GLY A 108 17.51 5.39 11.96
CA GLY A 108 17.79 4.49 10.86
C GLY A 108 17.38 5.13 9.54
N VAL A 109 18.34 5.29 8.64
CA VAL A 109 18.12 5.89 7.32
C VAL A 109 18.48 4.87 6.25
N ARG A 110 17.57 4.66 5.29
CA ARG A 110 17.76 3.78 4.14
C ARG A 110 17.83 4.60 2.85
N HIS A 111 18.81 4.31 2.00
CA HIS A 111 18.99 4.98 0.70
C HIS A 111 18.95 3.97 -0.43
N HIS A 112 18.18 4.27 -1.47
CA HIS A 112 18.12 3.45 -2.68
C HIS A 112 17.77 4.33 -3.88
N ASP A 113 18.49 4.15 -4.99
CA ASP A 113 18.28 4.87 -6.26
C ASP A 113 18.12 6.40 -6.08
N GLY A 114 18.94 7.04 -5.24
CA GLY A 114 18.86 8.48 -5.00
C GLY A 114 17.56 8.95 -4.32
N ALA A 115 16.81 8.05 -3.69
CA ALA A 115 15.74 8.36 -2.75
C ALA A 115 16.16 7.89 -1.36
N VAL A 116 15.61 8.53 -0.33
CA VAL A 116 15.90 8.22 1.08
C VAL A 116 14.61 8.02 1.85
N VAL A 117 14.65 7.08 2.80
CA VAL A 117 13.56 6.76 3.74
C VAL A 117 14.05 6.77 5.18
N ALA A 118 13.23 7.29 6.07
CA ALA A 118 13.28 7.05 7.51
C ALA A 118 11.87 6.75 8.00
N VAL A 119 11.74 6.12 9.17
CA VAL A 119 10.44 5.75 9.73
C VAL A 119 10.29 6.31 11.14
N VAL A 120 9.09 6.80 11.44
CA VAL A 120 8.68 7.21 12.79
C VAL A 120 7.58 6.26 13.27
N ALA A 121 7.83 5.56 14.36
CA ALA A 121 6.83 4.78 15.06
C ALA A 121 5.90 5.70 15.87
N VAL A 122 4.63 5.31 15.97
CA VAL A 122 3.59 6.02 16.71
C VAL A 122 2.81 4.98 17.52
N ALA A 123 2.86 5.10 18.85
CA ALA A 123 1.99 4.34 19.74
C ALA A 123 0.67 5.11 19.96
N ALA A 124 -0.44 4.36 20.03
CA ALA A 124 -1.71 4.93 20.44
C ALA A 124 -1.58 5.51 21.87
N PRO A 125 -2.13 6.70 22.15
CA PRO A 125 -2.17 7.23 23.50
C PRO A 125 -2.94 6.27 24.42
N VAL A 126 -2.38 6.00 25.59
CA VAL A 126 -3.09 5.28 26.65
C VAL A 126 -4.23 6.18 27.13
N LEU A 127 -5.45 5.92 26.66
CA LEU A 127 -6.65 6.60 27.15
C LEU A 127 -6.86 6.17 28.61
N ALA A 128 -6.64 7.09 29.54
CA ALA A 128 -7.02 6.87 30.93
C ALA A 128 -8.54 6.59 30.99
N PRO A 129 -9.01 5.57 31.73
CA PRO A 129 -10.43 5.30 31.84
C PRO A 129 -11.11 6.50 32.49
N ASN A 130 -11.84 7.27 31.69
CA ASN A 130 -12.62 8.40 32.19
C ASN A 130 -13.70 7.86 33.14
N GLY A 131 -13.74 8.44 34.35
CA GLY A 131 -14.50 7.92 35.48
C GLY A 131 -15.99 7.67 35.20
N ARG A 132 -16.52 6.65 35.90
CA ARG A 132 -17.93 6.29 36.11
C ARG A 132 -18.92 7.21 35.39
N HIS A 133 -19.36 6.83 34.19
CA HIS A 133 -20.73 6.99 33.62
C HIS A 133 -20.78 6.93 32.08
N SER A 134 -19.67 6.67 31.38
CA SER A 134 -19.70 6.40 29.94
C SER A 134 -19.70 4.89 29.68
N GLN A 135 -20.64 4.40 28.87
CA GLN A 135 -20.61 3.03 28.33
C GLN A 135 -19.26 2.79 27.61
N PRO A 136 -18.63 1.61 27.77
CA PRO A 136 -17.39 1.29 27.09
C PRO A 136 -17.70 0.84 25.67
N GLU A 137 -17.93 1.80 24.78
CA GLU A 137 -17.53 1.61 23.38
C GLU A 137 -16.09 2.13 23.35
N ALA A 138 -15.11 1.21 23.33
CA ALA A 138 -13.70 1.54 23.38
C ALA A 138 -13.35 2.42 22.16
N ALA A 139 -13.28 3.73 22.38
CA ALA A 139 -12.98 4.68 21.33
C ALA A 139 -11.50 4.53 20.95
N MET A 140 -11.24 3.82 19.84
CA MET A 140 -9.90 3.66 19.27
C MET A 140 -9.21 5.03 19.17
N ALA A 141 -7.93 5.09 19.48
CA ALA A 141 -7.19 6.33 19.34
C ALA A 141 -7.07 6.69 17.85
N GLU A 142 -7.45 7.90 17.48
CA GLU A 142 -7.49 8.34 16.09
C GLU A 142 -6.26 9.17 15.73
N LEU A 143 -5.44 8.71 14.78
CA LEU A 143 -4.33 9.47 14.24
C LEU A 143 -4.84 10.48 13.19
N PRO A 144 -4.76 11.80 13.44
CA PRO A 144 -5.27 12.81 12.51
C PRO A 144 -4.43 12.87 11.24
N ILE A 145 -5.04 12.57 10.08
CA ILE A 145 -4.31 12.51 8.81
C ILE A 145 -3.85 13.89 8.35
N GLN A 146 -4.59 14.95 8.68
CA GLN A 146 -4.19 16.34 8.39
C GLN A 146 -2.92 16.74 9.15
N ALA A 147 -2.74 16.23 10.37
CA ALA A 147 -1.52 16.47 11.14
C ALA A 147 -0.29 15.87 10.47
N VAL A 148 -0.43 14.63 10.02
CA VAL A 148 0.62 13.92 9.29
C VAL A 148 0.87 14.60 7.94
N ALA A 149 -0.18 15.01 7.25
CA ALA A 149 -0.10 15.72 5.97
C ALA A 149 0.65 17.06 6.08
N ALA A 150 0.45 17.81 7.17
CA ALA A 150 1.20 19.04 7.43
C ALA A 150 2.72 18.81 7.55
N SER A 151 3.14 17.58 7.89
CA SER A 151 4.55 17.18 7.95
C SER A 151 5.19 16.93 6.58
N LEU A 152 4.43 16.94 5.47
CA LEU A 152 4.98 16.83 4.12
C LEU A 152 5.90 18.01 3.77
N SER A 153 5.60 19.20 4.28
CA SER A 153 6.42 20.39 4.11
C SER A 153 6.99 20.81 5.47
N GLN A 154 8.28 20.56 5.69
CA GLN A 154 8.97 20.94 6.92
C GLN A 154 10.01 21.99 6.66
N PHE A 155 9.74 23.24 7.05
CA PHE A 155 10.70 24.34 6.99
C PHE A 155 11.41 24.42 5.62
N ASP A 156 12.63 23.87 5.52
CA ASP A 156 13.52 23.87 4.36
C ASP A 156 13.59 22.53 3.61
N VAL A 157 12.74 21.56 3.96
CA VAL A 157 12.67 20.21 3.37
C VAL A 157 11.22 19.87 3.01
N HIS A 158 11.03 19.33 1.82
CA HIS A 158 9.77 18.81 1.30
C HIS A 158 9.89 17.31 1.10
N LEU A 159 9.00 16.55 1.71
CA LEU A 159 8.87 15.11 1.52
C LEU A 159 8.11 14.84 0.23
N ASP A 160 8.52 13.80 -0.50
CA ASP A 160 7.79 13.34 -1.68
C ASP A 160 6.45 12.70 -1.29
N GLY A 161 6.43 12.08 -0.11
CA GLY A 161 5.26 11.44 0.46
C GLY A 161 5.48 10.92 1.87
N ILE A 162 4.38 10.67 2.57
CA ILE A 162 4.34 9.96 3.84
C ILE A 162 3.39 8.78 3.69
N ASP A 163 3.88 7.58 3.94
CA ASP A 163 3.01 6.39 4.04
C ASP A 163 2.75 6.11 5.52
N VAL A 164 1.48 6.10 5.92
CA VAL A 164 1.04 5.65 7.25
C VAL A 164 0.71 4.17 7.13
N ILE A 165 1.38 3.34 7.92
CA ILE A 165 1.17 1.90 7.98
C ILE A 165 0.64 1.59 9.37
N ALA A 166 -0.52 0.96 9.48
CA ALA A 166 -1.00 0.38 10.74
C ALA A 166 -1.10 -1.14 10.57
N LEU A 167 -0.69 -1.87 11.60
CA LEU A 167 -0.66 -3.33 11.64
C LEU A 167 -1.42 -3.79 12.88
N ALA A 168 -2.27 -4.81 12.72
CA ALA A 168 -2.83 -5.56 13.84
C ALA A 168 -2.70 -7.05 13.53
N THR A 169 -2.17 -7.80 14.49
CA THR A 169 -2.07 -9.26 14.43
C THR A 169 -2.99 -9.86 15.47
N ALA A 170 -3.68 -10.95 15.14
CA ALA A 170 -4.64 -11.59 16.04
C ALA A 170 -3.99 -12.06 17.36
N ASP A 171 -2.72 -12.47 17.30
CA ASP A 171 -1.95 -13.00 18.43
C ASP A 171 -1.04 -11.97 19.12
N ALA A 172 -1.33 -10.67 18.97
CA ALA A 172 -0.47 -9.63 19.56
C ALA A 172 -0.48 -9.73 21.09
N THR A 173 0.66 -10.10 21.69
CA THR A 173 0.85 -9.92 23.13
C THR A 173 1.21 -8.46 23.40
N PRO A 174 0.50 -7.76 24.29
CA PRO A 174 0.67 -6.33 24.48
C PRO A 174 2.00 -6.08 25.18
N THR A 175 2.88 -5.30 24.57
CA THR A 175 4.12 -4.84 25.21
C THR A 175 4.00 -3.35 25.51
N GLU A 176 4.66 -2.90 26.59
CA GLU A 176 4.58 -1.54 27.14
C GLU A 176 4.94 -0.42 26.12
N ARG A 177 5.59 -0.76 25.00
CA ARG A 177 5.91 0.18 23.91
C ARG A 177 5.69 -0.39 22.51
N GLN A 178 4.53 -1.00 22.28
CA GLN A 178 4.19 -1.49 20.95
C GLN A 178 3.67 -0.34 20.05
N PRO A 179 4.30 -0.07 18.89
CA PRO A 179 3.79 0.91 17.94
C PRO A 179 2.46 0.42 17.34
N SER A 180 1.47 1.31 17.28
CA SER A 180 0.18 1.07 16.63
C SER A 180 0.21 1.46 15.15
N ALA A 181 1.10 2.38 14.78
CA ALA A 181 1.35 2.78 13.40
C ALA A 181 2.80 3.21 13.16
N TRP A 182 3.19 3.23 11.89
CA TRP A 182 4.49 3.67 11.40
C TRP A 182 4.29 4.70 10.28
N LEU A 183 5.05 5.78 10.33
CA LEU A 183 5.10 6.82 9.33
C LEU A 183 6.38 6.68 8.52
N VAL A 184 6.27 6.19 7.28
CA VAL A 184 7.39 6.07 6.35
C VAL A 184 7.56 7.40 5.62
N LEU A 185 8.63 8.12 5.96
CA LEU A 185 8.96 9.43 5.41
C LEU A 185 9.85 9.24 4.17
N ARG A 186 9.41 9.73 3.01
CA ARG A 186 10.13 9.58 1.74
C ARG A 186 10.64 10.93 1.24
N MET A 187 11.92 11.02 0.89
CA MET A 187 12.53 12.25 0.39
C MET A 187 13.51 11.97 -0.75
N THR A 188 13.38 12.75 -1.81
CA THR A 188 14.32 12.81 -2.92
C THR A 188 15.28 13.98 -2.67
N PRO A 189 16.60 13.73 -2.50
CA PRO A 189 17.56 14.78 -2.16
C PRO A 189 17.68 15.87 -3.24
N THR A 190 17.47 15.54 -4.51
CA THR A 190 17.57 16.50 -5.62
C THR A 190 16.47 17.56 -5.59
N ALA A 191 15.33 17.29 -4.95
CA ALA A 191 14.28 18.28 -4.72
C ALA A 191 14.56 19.16 -3.48
N ASN A 192 15.53 18.77 -2.64
CA ASN A 192 15.77 19.33 -1.31
C ASN A 192 17.22 19.83 -1.13
N VAL A 193 17.85 20.25 -2.23
CA VAL A 193 19.27 20.63 -2.24
C VAL A 193 19.60 21.71 -1.22
N GLY A 194 18.72 22.73 -1.07
CA GLY A 194 18.92 23.79 -0.08
C GLY A 194 18.96 23.26 1.36
N GLY A 195 18.00 22.43 1.74
CA GLY A 195 17.97 21.79 3.07
C GLY A 195 19.14 20.83 3.29
N VAL A 196 19.57 20.12 2.24
CA VAL A 196 20.73 19.22 2.33
C VAL A 196 22.03 20.00 2.49
N ILE A 197 22.25 21.09 1.76
CA ILE A 197 23.51 21.89 1.82
C ILE A 197 23.74 22.50 3.20
N VAL A 198 22.68 22.96 3.86
CA VAL A 198 22.77 23.55 5.20
C VAL A 198 23.09 22.49 6.26
N ARG A 199 22.95 21.21 5.93
CA ARG A 199 23.22 20.08 6.81
C ARG A 199 24.44 19.29 6.32
N ASP A 200 25.06 18.52 7.22
CA ASP A 200 26.29 17.80 6.90
C ASP A 200 26.07 16.66 5.87
N SER A 201 24.85 16.12 5.77
CA SER A 201 24.53 15.03 4.85
C SER A 201 23.02 14.87 4.59
N VAL A 202 22.69 14.09 3.56
CA VAL A 202 21.32 13.67 3.25
C VAL A 202 20.73 12.86 4.43
N ALA A 203 21.51 11.96 5.02
CA ALA A 203 21.08 11.19 6.19
C ALA A 203 20.81 12.09 7.41
N SER A 204 21.66 13.09 7.66
CA SER A 204 21.41 14.09 8.69
C SER A 204 20.15 14.92 8.42
N THR A 205 19.83 15.16 7.14
CA THR A 205 18.62 15.88 6.76
C THR A 205 17.38 15.05 7.04
N MET A 206 17.39 13.78 6.61
CA MET A 206 16.27 12.88 6.88
C MET A 206 16.09 12.61 8.38
N ALA A 207 17.18 12.41 9.14
CA ALA A 207 17.12 12.24 10.58
C ALA A 207 16.50 13.47 11.27
N ALA A 208 16.84 14.68 10.85
CA ALA A 208 16.26 15.90 11.39
C ALA A 208 14.76 16.01 11.10
N VAL A 209 14.31 15.56 9.93
CA VAL A 209 12.89 15.51 9.57
C VAL A 209 12.17 14.50 10.47
N ALA A 210 12.70 13.29 10.63
CA ALA A 210 12.09 12.25 11.45
C ALA A 210 11.94 12.68 12.92
N GLU A 211 12.99 13.27 13.52
CA GLU A 211 12.94 13.84 14.87
C GLU A 211 11.83 14.90 14.99
N ARG A 212 11.70 15.80 14.00
CA ARG A 212 10.66 16.85 14.02
C ARG A 212 9.25 16.32 13.86
N VAL A 213 9.04 15.29 13.02
CA VAL A 213 7.72 14.63 12.91
C VAL A 213 7.36 14.02 14.26
N ALA A 214 8.28 13.29 14.87
CA ALA A 214 8.08 12.68 16.17
C ALA A 214 7.74 13.74 17.23
N ASP A 215 8.47 14.85 17.28
CA ASP A 215 8.20 15.97 18.19
C ASP A 215 6.83 16.63 17.93
N ASP A 216 6.42 16.82 16.66
CA ASP A 216 5.11 17.40 16.34
C ASP A 216 3.95 16.51 16.81
N LEU A 217 4.08 15.19 16.61
CA LEU A 217 3.12 14.21 17.12
C LEU A 217 3.14 14.14 18.64
N GLY A 218 4.32 14.23 19.26
CA GLY A 218 4.51 14.36 20.71
C GLY A 218 3.74 15.55 21.30
N ARG A 219 3.80 16.72 20.65
CA ARG A 219 3.01 17.90 21.06
C ARG A 219 1.50 17.67 20.98
N ARG A 220 1.05 16.73 20.14
CA ARG A 220 -0.35 16.32 20.00
C ARG A 220 -0.74 15.18 20.93
N ARG A 221 0.14 14.78 21.87
CA ARG A 221 -0.04 13.71 22.86
C ARG A 221 0.00 12.29 22.29
N PHE A 222 0.67 12.08 21.15
CA PHE A 222 1.05 10.74 20.70
C PHE A 222 2.47 10.42 21.18
N ASP A 223 2.73 9.20 21.64
CA ASP A 223 4.12 8.74 21.85
C ASP A 223 4.69 8.34 20.49
N ALA A 224 5.57 9.17 19.94
CA ALA A 224 6.17 8.97 18.63
C ALA A 224 7.69 9.05 18.73
N TRP A 225 8.39 8.16 18.04
CA TRP A 225 9.85 8.12 18.03
C TRP A 225 10.37 7.63 16.68
N PRO A 226 11.53 8.14 16.21
CA PRO A 226 12.16 7.60 15.01
C PRO A 226 12.71 6.19 15.26
N LEU A 227 12.60 5.31 14.27
CA LEU A 227 13.18 3.97 14.32
C LEU A 227 14.67 3.99 14.02
N THR A 228 15.41 3.10 14.67
CA THR A 228 16.79 2.71 14.35
C THR A 228 16.85 1.77 13.13
N ALA A 229 18.05 1.48 12.64
CA ALA A 229 18.28 0.59 11.51
C ALA A 229 17.79 -0.85 11.78
N ASP A 230 18.01 -1.34 13.00
CA ASP A 230 17.58 -2.68 13.41
C ASP A 230 16.05 -2.74 13.53
N GLU A 231 15.43 -1.76 14.19
CA GLU A 231 13.96 -1.66 14.29
C GLU A 231 13.29 -1.49 12.91
N LEU A 232 13.97 -0.85 11.96
CA LEU A 232 13.49 -0.75 10.57
C LEU A 232 13.52 -2.11 9.86
N SER A 233 14.47 -3.00 10.21
CA SER A 233 14.46 -4.38 9.73
C SER A 233 13.32 -5.19 10.36
N ASP A 234 13.06 -5.01 11.65
CA ASP A 234 11.93 -5.66 12.33
C ASP A 234 10.59 -5.21 11.72
N LEU A 235 10.48 -3.93 11.34
CA LEU A 235 9.31 -3.41 10.63
C LEU A 235 9.15 -4.05 9.25
N ASP A 236 10.24 -4.27 8.50
CA ASP A 236 10.14 -4.96 7.21
C ASP A 236 9.53 -6.36 7.39
N ASP A 237 9.93 -7.09 8.42
CA ASP A 237 9.44 -8.45 8.70
C ASP A 237 7.98 -8.43 9.17
N ALA A 238 7.62 -7.48 10.04
CA ALA A 238 6.24 -7.25 10.49
C ALA A 238 5.31 -6.90 9.32
N VAL A 239 5.76 -6.03 8.41
CA VAL A 239 5.02 -5.68 7.19
C VAL A 239 4.97 -6.87 6.23
N LEU A 240 6.00 -7.67 6.10
CA LEU A 240 5.93 -8.86 5.23
C LEU A 240 4.94 -9.88 5.75
N GLY A 241 4.79 -10.05 7.07
CA GLY A 241 3.81 -10.95 7.67
C GLY A 241 4.01 -12.40 7.22
N GLY A 242 5.27 -12.82 7.09
CA GLY A 242 5.65 -14.15 6.61
C GLY A 242 5.53 -14.35 5.10
N VAL A 243 5.31 -13.29 4.31
CA VAL A 243 5.43 -13.39 2.84
C VAL A 243 6.89 -13.60 2.48
N SER A 244 7.22 -14.84 2.11
CA SER A 244 8.54 -15.30 1.71
C SER A 244 8.75 -15.22 0.19
N ASP A 245 9.98 -15.51 -0.22
CA ASP A 245 10.43 -15.59 -1.61
C ASP A 245 9.74 -16.68 -2.43
N ASP A 246 9.21 -17.71 -1.76
CA ASP A 246 8.47 -18.82 -2.39
C ASP A 246 6.98 -18.53 -2.58
N ALA A 247 6.51 -17.34 -2.17
CA ALA A 247 5.13 -16.95 -2.36
C ALA A 247 4.75 -17.00 -3.84
N SER A 248 3.52 -17.44 -4.14
CA SER A 248 3.05 -17.52 -5.54
C SER A 248 1.99 -16.47 -5.83
N PRO A 249 2.29 -15.42 -6.62
CA PRO A 249 1.34 -14.38 -6.95
C PRO A 249 0.26 -14.93 -7.87
N ARG A 250 -1.01 -14.85 -7.45
CA ARG A 250 -2.16 -15.16 -8.28
C ARG A 250 -2.86 -13.87 -8.68
N LEU A 251 -3.82 -13.99 -9.60
CA LEU A 251 -4.60 -12.84 -10.05
C LEU A 251 -5.35 -12.18 -8.89
N ARG A 252 -5.79 -12.95 -7.89
CA ARG A 252 -6.75 -12.47 -6.89
C ARG A 252 -6.19 -12.39 -5.47
N PHE A 253 -5.06 -13.01 -5.20
CA PHE A 253 -4.42 -13.14 -3.90
C PHE A 253 -2.97 -13.58 -4.12
N LEU A 254 -2.15 -13.47 -3.09
CA LEU A 254 -0.81 -14.04 -3.01
C LEU A 254 -0.91 -15.30 -2.13
N LYS A 255 -0.46 -16.46 -2.61
CA LYS A 255 -0.35 -17.63 -1.73
C LYS A 255 0.97 -17.53 -0.97
N ARG A 256 0.89 -17.53 0.35
CA ARG A 256 2.05 -17.62 1.24
C ARG A 256 2.47 -19.07 1.32
N ARG A 257 3.78 -19.30 1.28
CA ARG A 257 4.37 -20.62 1.40
C ARG A 257 5.50 -20.59 2.41
N ASP A 258 5.69 -21.70 3.09
CA ASP A 258 6.90 -21.91 3.88
C ASP A 258 8.08 -22.33 2.98
N GLY A 259 9.29 -22.37 3.53
CA GLY A 259 10.51 -22.80 2.83
C GLY A 259 10.45 -24.24 2.30
N ASP A 260 9.58 -25.08 2.87
CA ASP A 260 9.31 -26.45 2.40
C ASP A 260 8.25 -26.51 1.29
N GLY A 261 7.73 -25.36 0.85
CA GLY A 261 6.77 -25.23 -0.25
C GLY A 261 5.29 -25.48 0.12
N GLU A 262 5.02 -25.79 1.39
CA GLU A 262 3.65 -25.94 1.92
C GLU A 262 2.92 -24.59 1.97
N VAL A 263 1.60 -24.60 1.76
CA VAL A 263 0.79 -23.37 1.76
C VAL A 263 0.41 -23.02 3.19
N THR A 264 0.97 -21.94 3.72
CA THR A 264 0.70 -21.44 5.08
C THR A 264 -0.43 -20.42 5.15
N GLY A 265 -0.94 -19.95 4.01
CA GLY A 265 -2.07 -19.02 3.97
C GLY A 265 -2.16 -18.18 2.71
N TYR A 266 -2.96 -17.13 2.79
CA TYR A 266 -3.29 -16.23 1.69
C TYR A 266 -3.15 -14.78 2.14
N ALA A 267 -2.43 -13.97 1.37
CA ALA A 267 -2.43 -12.52 1.52
C ALA A 267 -3.26 -11.88 0.39
N THR A 268 -4.26 -11.08 0.74
CA THR A 268 -5.13 -10.41 -0.24
C THR A 268 -5.19 -8.92 0.01
N SER A 269 -4.77 -8.14 -1.00
CA SER A 269 -4.75 -6.69 -0.99
C SER A 269 -5.91 -6.07 -1.78
N PHE A 270 -6.49 -5.03 -1.19
CA PHE A 270 -7.58 -4.21 -1.70
C PHE A 270 -7.21 -2.74 -1.63
N TRP A 271 -7.75 -1.93 -2.51
CA TRP A 271 -7.73 -0.46 -2.41
C TRP A 271 -9.13 0.06 -2.10
N LEU A 272 -9.21 1.17 -1.39
CA LEU A 272 -10.47 1.82 -1.06
C LEU A 272 -10.79 2.87 -2.12
N SER A 273 -12.07 3.01 -2.48
CA SER A 273 -12.46 4.13 -3.35
C SER A 273 -12.15 5.44 -2.65
N PRO A 274 -11.73 6.51 -3.37
CA PRO A 274 -11.33 7.75 -2.71
C PRO A 274 -12.41 8.33 -1.77
N ASN A 275 -13.68 8.24 -2.17
CA ASN A 275 -14.81 8.71 -1.36
C ASN A 275 -15.10 7.84 -0.12
N ASP A 276 -14.57 6.62 -0.07
CA ASP A 276 -14.74 5.68 1.02
C ASP A 276 -13.56 5.77 2.02
N ILE A 277 -12.63 6.73 1.86
CA ILE A 277 -11.53 6.97 2.80
C ILE A 277 -12.06 7.86 3.93
N THR A 278 -12.67 7.22 4.93
CA THR A 278 -13.23 7.84 6.15
C THR A 278 -12.81 7.06 7.38
N ALA A 279 -12.83 7.70 8.57
CA ALA A 279 -12.49 7.05 9.84
C ALA A 279 -13.35 5.79 10.08
N ASP A 280 -14.67 5.88 9.92
CA ASP A 280 -15.60 4.75 10.06
C ASP A 280 -15.24 3.58 9.14
N THR A 281 -14.92 3.86 7.88
CA THR A 281 -14.59 2.81 6.92
C THR A 281 -13.26 2.15 7.30
N LEU A 282 -12.29 2.92 7.78
CA LEU A 282 -11.01 2.39 8.23
C LEU A 282 -11.15 1.60 9.54
N ALA A 283 -12.07 1.98 10.43
CA ALA A 283 -12.40 1.23 11.64
C ALA A 283 -13.01 -0.13 11.29
N ASP A 284 -14.01 -0.14 10.39
CA ASP A 284 -14.67 -1.36 9.88
C ASP A 284 -13.66 -2.37 9.27
N LEU A 285 -12.46 -1.94 8.85
CA LEU A 285 -11.43 -2.86 8.32
C LEU A 285 -10.77 -3.71 9.41
N TRP A 286 -10.73 -3.23 10.66
CA TRP A 286 -10.14 -3.97 11.77
C TRP A 286 -11.03 -5.13 12.24
N ASP A 287 -12.34 -5.05 12.00
CA ASP A 287 -13.32 -6.09 12.36
C ASP A 287 -13.27 -7.33 11.45
N VAL A 288 -12.43 -7.31 10.40
CA VAL A 288 -12.27 -8.46 9.52
C VAL A 288 -11.40 -9.52 10.21
N ASP A 289 -11.98 -10.70 10.39
CA ASP A 289 -11.29 -11.88 10.92
C ASP A 289 -10.10 -12.27 10.02
N ALA A 290 -8.90 -11.90 10.45
CA ALA A 290 -7.64 -12.10 9.75
C ALA A 290 -6.49 -12.27 10.73
N ASP A 291 -5.53 -13.13 10.38
CA ASP A 291 -4.33 -13.38 11.16
C ASP A 291 -3.48 -12.09 11.29
N LEU A 292 -3.42 -11.31 10.20
CA LEU A 292 -2.75 -10.02 10.15
C LEU A 292 -3.51 -9.07 9.21
N THR A 293 -3.86 -7.90 9.73
CA THR A 293 -4.43 -6.78 8.97
C THR A 293 -3.41 -5.67 8.85
N VAL A 294 -3.15 -5.25 7.61
CA VAL A 294 -2.24 -4.15 7.29
C VAL A 294 -3.00 -3.07 6.54
N ILE A 295 -3.14 -1.90 7.14
CA ILE A 295 -3.73 -0.72 6.51
C ILE A 295 -2.60 0.21 6.09
N GLY A 296 -2.57 0.59 4.82
CA GLY A 296 -1.68 1.59 4.26
C GLY A 296 -2.45 2.81 3.79
N LEU A 297 -2.12 3.98 4.33
CA LEU A 297 -2.52 5.27 3.79
C LEU A 297 -1.29 5.95 3.20
N ARG A 298 -1.46 6.63 2.08
CA ARG A 298 -0.39 7.39 1.46
C ARG A 298 -0.83 8.81 1.24
N LEU A 299 0.04 9.73 1.65
CA LEU A 299 -0.08 11.16 1.48
C LEU A 299 0.99 11.61 0.49
N LEU A 300 0.57 12.18 -0.64
CA LEU A 300 1.46 12.70 -1.67
C LEU A 300 1.18 14.18 -1.90
N ALA A 301 2.22 14.99 -1.97
CA ALA A 301 2.09 16.37 -2.42
C ALA A 301 2.02 16.41 -3.96
N ARG A 302 0.88 16.82 -4.53
CA ARG A 302 0.66 16.88 -5.98
C ARG A 302 -0.12 18.13 -6.39
N HIS A 303 0.39 18.86 -7.38
CA HIS A 303 -0.27 20.05 -7.94
C HIS A 303 -0.78 21.06 -6.88
N ASN A 304 0.05 21.34 -5.86
CA ASN A 304 -0.27 22.25 -4.75
C ASN A 304 -1.43 21.77 -3.84
N GLN A 305 -1.77 20.49 -3.91
CA GLN A 305 -2.72 19.82 -3.02
C GLN A 305 -2.07 18.56 -2.43
N ILE A 306 -2.60 18.08 -1.32
CA ILE A 306 -2.19 16.80 -0.74
C ILE A 306 -3.22 15.77 -1.18
N GLU A 307 -2.79 14.74 -1.89
CA GLU A 307 -3.63 13.62 -2.29
C GLU A 307 -3.49 12.48 -1.28
N VAL A 308 -4.61 11.90 -0.87
CA VAL A 308 -4.68 10.71 -0.02
C VAL A 308 -5.22 9.51 -0.78
N CYS A 309 -4.55 8.37 -0.66
CA CYS A 309 -5.06 7.07 -1.10
C CYS A 309 -4.87 6.01 -0.02
N ALA A 310 -5.72 4.99 -0.05
CA ALA A 310 -5.78 3.96 0.98
C ALA A 310 -5.86 2.57 0.37
N TRP A 311 -5.19 1.63 1.01
CA TRP A 311 -5.28 0.22 0.69
C TRP A 311 -5.09 -0.63 1.95
N VAL A 312 -5.59 -1.85 1.89
CA VAL A 312 -5.56 -2.79 3.00
C VAL A 312 -5.12 -4.15 2.49
N ARG A 313 -4.40 -4.89 3.32
CA ARG A 313 -4.02 -6.28 3.07
C ARG A 313 -4.38 -7.11 4.28
N PHE A 314 -5.12 -8.17 4.01
CA PHE A 314 -5.47 -9.20 4.98
C PHE A 314 -4.64 -10.44 4.73
N HIS A 315 -4.10 -11.03 5.79
CA HIS A 315 -3.51 -12.36 5.80
C HIS A 315 -4.46 -13.30 6.50
N THR A 316 -4.80 -14.40 5.85
CA THR A 316 -5.76 -15.38 6.34
C THR A 316 -5.28 -16.78 6.04
N ALA A 317 -5.52 -17.73 6.94
CA ALA A 317 -5.27 -19.16 6.69
C ALA A 317 -6.05 -19.67 5.46
N GLU A 318 -7.31 -19.23 5.31
CA GLU A 318 -8.18 -19.58 4.19
C GLU A 318 -8.41 -18.42 3.22
N ARG A 319 -9.19 -18.63 2.15
CA ARG A 319 -9.55 -17.55 1.23
C ARG A 319 -10.66 -16.70 1.84
N LEU A 320 -10.46 -15.39 1.89
CA LEU A 320 -11.48 -14.42 2.30
C LEU A 320 -12.83 -14.62 1.59
N ASP A 321 -13.91 -14.52 2.36
CA ASP A 321 -15.28 -14.60 1.86
C ASP A 321 -15.62 -13.40 0.96
N LYS A 322 -16.58 -13.59 0.08
CA LYS A 322 -17.13 -12.53 -0.78
C LYS A 322 -17.80 -11.40 0.00
N SER A 323 -18.30 -11.66 1.21
CA SER A 323 -18.91 -10.67 2.09
C SER A 323 -17.94 -9.53 2.42
N VAL A 324 -16.68 -9.85 2.70
CA VAL A 324 -15.61 -8.90 3.03
C VAL A 324 -15.31 -7.95 1.88
N PHE A 325 -15.55 -8.35 0.63
CA PHE A 325 -15.26 -7.50 -0.54
C PHE A 325 -16.37 -6.50 -0.88
N LYS A 326 -17.50 -6.46 -0.13
CA LYS A 326 -18.58 -5.50 -0.40
C LYS A 326 -18.11 -4.09 -0.04
N GLY A 327 -17.62 -3.35 -1.04
CA GLY A 327 -17.10 -1.99 -0.89
C GLY A 327 -15.62 -1.85 -1.20
N LEU A 328 -14.86 -2.95 -1.15
CA LEU A 328 -13.43 -2.97 -1.41
C LEU A 328 -13.09 -3.33 -2.86
N ASN A 329 -12.09 -2.63 -3.40
CA ASN A 329 -11.65 -2.85 -4.76
C ASN A 329 -10.38 -3.72 -4.77
N ARG A 330 -10.48 -4.94 -5.31
CA ARG A 330 -9.35 -5.87 -5.36
C ARG A 330 -8.24 -5.39 -6.30
N LEU A 331 -6.98 -5.51 -5.87
CA LEU A 331 -5.79 -5.26 -6.68
C LEU A 331 -5.44 -6.46 -7.58
N ALA A 332 -6.33 -6.75 -8.53
CA ALA A 332 -6.21 -7.94 -9.37
C ALA A 332 -4.90 -7.92 -10.20
N GLY A 333 -4.08 -8.97 -10.05
CA GLY A 333 -2.79 -9.11 -10.71
C GLY A 333 -1.69 -8.23 -10.13
N ARG A 334 -1.97 -7.42 -9.11
CA ARG A 334 -1.04 -6.46 -8.52
C ARG A 334 -0.78 -6.72 -7.04
N GLN A 335 -1.04 -7.95 -6.57
CA GLN A 335 -0.92 -8.33 -5.17
C GLN A 335 0.52 -8.21 -4.66
N LEU A 336 1.49 -8.72 -5.42
CA LEU A 336 2.92 -8.59 -5.07
C LEU A 336 3.40 -7.13 -5.10
N LEU A 337 2.92 -6.34 -6.07
CA LEU A 337 3.21 -4.91 -6.11
C LEU A 337 2.63 -4.19 -4.89
N ALA A 338 1.43 -4.57 -4.44
CA ALA A 338 0.80 -4.00 -3.25
C ALA A 338 1.61 -4.30 -1.98
N VAL A 339 2.17 -5.50 -1.87
CA VAL A 339 3.10 -5.85 -0.77
C VAL A 339 4.35 -4.98 -0.84
N ALA A 340 5.02 -4.94 -2.01
CA ALA A 340 6.24 -4.16 -2.19
C ALA A 340 6.02 -2.65 -2.00
N GLU A 341 4.82 -2.15 -2.25
CA GLU A 341 4.49 -0.73 -2.11
C GLU A 341 4.38 -0.27 -0.64
N ILE A 342 3.93 -1.16 0.26
CA ILE A 342 3.84 -0.86 1.71
C ILE A 342 5.23 -0.85 2.34
N MET A 343 6.18 -1.60 1.78
CA MET A 343 7.50 -1.73 2.38
C MET A 343 8.16 -0.35 2.58
N PRO A 344 8.87 -0.14 3.70
CA PRO A 344 9.62 1.09 3.97
C PRO A 344 10.94 1.13 3.17
N VAL A 345 10.82 1.00 1.85
CA VAL A 345 11.93 0.97 0.89
C VAL A 345 11.97 2.27 0.10
N PRO A 346 13.11 2.92 -0.14
CA PRO A 346 13.15 4.16 -0.90
C PRO A 346 12.69 3.96 -2.35
N ALA A 347 11.87 4.89 -2.83
CA ALA A 347 11.36 4.88 -4.20
C ALA A 347 11.13 6.31 -4.67
N ARG A 348 11.67 6.66 -5.85
CA ARG A 348 11.44 7.97 -6.49
C ARG A 348 10.00 8.14 -6.96
N GLN A 349 9.33 7.04 -7.31
CA GLN A 349 7.97 7.04 -7.81
C GLN A 349 7.18 5.88 -7.19
N PRO A 350 5.88 6.08 -6.90
CA PRO A 350 4.99 5.00 -6.53
C PRO A 350 4.99 3.88 -7.57
N ARG A 351 5.24 2.63 -7.17
CA ARG A 351 5.18 1.47 -8.09
C ARG A 351 3.73 1.07 -8.35
N LEU A 352 2.83 1.42 -7.42
CA LEU A 352 1.39 1.25 -7.52
C LEU A 352 0.67 2.60 -7.56
N VAL A 353 0.06 2.90 -8.71
CA VAL A 353 -0.84 4.06 -8.85
C VAL A 353 -2.23 3.66 -8.37
N LEU A 354 -2.64 4.23 -7.23
CA LEU A 354 -3.98 4.10 -6.67
C LEU A 354 -4.80 5.36 -6.95
N PRO A 355 -6.13 5.23 -7.14
CA PRO A 355 -7.00 6.39 -7.13
C PRO A 355 -6.88 7.11 -5.79
N ALA A 356 -6.65 8.42 -5.85
CA ALA A 356 -6.53 9.28 -4.69
C ALA A 356 -7.61 10.38 -4.74
N ARG A 357 -7.89 11.01 -3.61
CA ARG A 357 -8.64 12.27 -3.55
C ARG A 357 -7.78 13.34 -2.88
N ALA A 358 -8.06 14.59 -3.18
CA ALA A 358 -7.49 15.70 -2.43
C ALA A 358 -7.98 15.63 -0.97
N LEU A 359 -7.04 15.82 -0.05
CA LEU A 359 -7.30 16.07 1.36
C LEU A 359 -7.79 17.53 1.48
N GLN A 360 -8.95 17.73 2.09
CA GLN A 360 -9.49 19.07 2.35
C GLN A 360 -9.10 19.51 3.77
N ASP A 361 -9.06 20.82 4.02
CA ASP A 361 -8.64 21.36 5.33
C ASP A 361 -9.55 20.89 6.49
N ASP A 362 -10.86 20.75 6.23
CA ASP A 362 -11.87 20.28 7.20
C ASP A 362 -12.19 18.78 7.09
N ASP A 363 -11.31 18.00 6.46
CA ASP A 363 -11.56 16.58 6.22
C ASP A 363 -11.52 15.79 7.55
N PRO A 364 -12.56 15.00 7.90
CA PRO A 364 -12.57 14.22 9.13
C PRO A 364 -11.74 12.94 9.03
N ALA A 365 -10.95 12.73 7.96
CA ALA A 365 -10.11 11.56 7.80
C ALA A 365 -9.13 11.41 8.98
N ALA A 366 -9.37 10.40 9.80
CA ALA A 366 -8.47 9.92 10.83
C ALA A 366 -8.22 8.43 10.63
N LEU A 367 -7.03 7.95 10.99
CA LEU A 367 -6.74 6.53 11.02
C LEU A 367 -6.98 6.01 12.44
N PRO A 368 -8.01 5.18 12.67
CA PRO A 368 -8.19 4.50 13.94
C PRO A 368 -7.03 3.53 14.16
N LEU A 369 -6.34 3.70 15.28
CA LEU A 369 -5.20 2.88 15.68
C LEU A 369 -5.68 1.72 16.55
N PRO A 370 -5.20 0.49 16.30
CA PRO A 370 -5.51 -0.64 17.16
C PRO A 370 -5.05 -0.33 18.59
N GLU A 371 -5.93 -0.58 19.57
CA GLU A 371 -5.59 -0.39 20.98
C GLU A 371 -4.53 -1.40 21.42
N PRO A 372 -3.52 -0.99 22.19
CA PRO A 372 -2.72 -1.93 22.97
C PRO A 372 -3.62 -2.45 24.10
N VAL A 373 -4.18 -3.65 23.95
CA VAL A 373 -5.01 -4.28 24.99
C VAL A 373 -4.11 -4.67 26.16
N LEU A 374 -3.79 -3.77 27.09
CA LEU A 374 -3.03 -4.14 28.28
C LEU A 374 -3.82 -5.18 29.07
N ASP A 375 -3.25 -6.38 29.23
CA ASP A 375 -3.84 -7.45 30.03
C ASP A 375 -3.88 -6.97 31.49
N THR A 376 -5.07 -6.59 31.96
CA THR A 376 -5.31 -6.31 33.39
C THR A 376 -5.40 -7.64 34.14
N ALA A 377 -4.29 -8.37 34.19
CA ALA A 377 -4.16 -9.60 34.95
C ALA A 377 -2.91 -9.52 35.83
N GLU A 378 -2.99 -8.71 36.90
CA GLU A 378 -2.46 -9.01 38.24
C GLU A 378 -2.75 -7.81 39.17
N ALA A 379 -4.00 -7.72 39.62
CA ALA A 379 -4.34 -7.02 40.86
C ALA A 379 -5.01 -8.04 41.80
N GLY A 380 -4.20 -8.97 42.29
CA GLY A 380 -4.51 -9.77 43.48
C GLY A 380 -3.87 -9.11 44.71
N PRO A 381 -4.55 -9.09 45.87
CA PRO A 381 -4.12 -8.37 47.08
C PRO A 381 -2.83 -8.90 47.74
#